data_AF-A0A9C9GJX0-F1
#
_entry.id   AF-A0A9C9GJX0-F1
#
_cell.length_a   1.000
_cell.length_b   1.000
_cell.length_c   1.000
_cell.angle_alpha   90.00
_cell.angle_beta   90.00
_cell.angle_gamma   90.00
#
_symmetry.space_group_name_H-M   'P 1'
#
loop_
_entity.id
_entity.type
_entity.pdbx_description
1 polymer ?
#
loop_
_entity_poly.entity_id
_entity_poly.type
_entity_poly.pdbx_seq_one_letter_code
_entity_poly.pdbx_strand_id
1 'polypeptide(L)'
;MSTSNEEIAVSENEMEELVLRESIVSATGLNEGSLQIGIKGDPSLRETTLDRKRYESPLDKVFEPLVENLLELMINRGTYRLYIGFNSGEVRTNSIFDPLRQEIHAAEKLVDKAYIDRHFPPISFDDKIQGMRDIYESIKTSKLFDKMPGYWKNIIAKRHNTWEPMTCDEVKNILRSIKVMRDLPDFYLRNITICIVQDLVRMQFNCDGTQIISAENYQKFIEDNMP
;
A
#
# COMPACT_ATOMS: atom_id res chain seq x y z
N MET A 1 40.27 38.75 0.38
CA MET A 1 39.74 37.44 -0.05
C MET A 1 38.98 36.86 1.13
N SER A 2 37.67 37.10 1.17
CA SER A 2 36.76 36.50 2.15
C SER A 2 35.54 36.06 1.36
N THR A 3 35.64 34.90 0.72
CA THR A 3 34.47 34.20 0.20
C THR A 3 33.69 33.72 1.41
N SER A 4 32.59 34.41 1.68
CA SER A 4 31.52 34.02 2.58
C SER A 4 31.04 32.61 2.21
N ASN A 5 31.25 31.65 3.11
CA ASN A 5 30.44 30.44 3.15
C ASN A 5 29.05 30.85 3.66
N GLU A 6 28.21 31.36 2.76
CA GLU A 6 26.77 31.31 2.96
C GLU A 6 26.32 29.87 2.67
N GLU A 7 26.48 28.99 3.66
CA GLU A 7 25.59 27.84 3.75
C GLU A 7 24.20 28.41 4.04
N ILE A 8 23.35 28.44 3.03
CA ILE A 8 21.93 28.76 3.17
C ILE A 8 21.35 27.68 4.08
N ALA A 9 21.22 27.98 5.37
CA ALA A 9 20.48 27.17 6.31
C ALA A 9 19.01 27.18 5.87
N VAL A 10 18.61 26.17 5.11
CA VAL A 10 17.22 25.96 4.68
C VAL A 10 16.35 25.98 5.93
N SER A 11 15.32 26.83 5.94
CA SER A 11 14.45 26.99 7.10
C SER A 11 13.67 25.70 7.38
N GLU A 12 13.23 25.48 8.63
CA GLU A 12 12.47 24.27 8.98
C GLU A 12 11.21 24.09 8.11
N ASN A 13 10.57 25.20 7.72
CA ASN A 13 9.40 25.19 6.83
C ASN A 13 9.77 24.75 5.40
N GLU A 14 10.89 25.24 4.86
CA GLU A 14 11.36 24.82 3.53
C GLU A 14 11.78 23.34 3.54
N MET A 15 12.42 22.86 4.61
CA MET A 15 12.74 21.43 4.76
C MET A 15 11.48 20.56 4.86
N GLU A 16 10.46 21.02 5.59
CA GLU A 16 9.16 20.34 5.65
C GLU A 16 8.52 20.23 4.26
N GLU A 17 8.48 21.33 3.51
CA GLU A 17 7.92 21.38 2.16
C GLU A 17 8.69 20.48 1.18
N LEU A 18 10.03 20.47 1.26
CA LEU A 18 10.88 19.60 0.45
C LEU A 18 10.61 18.11 0.73
N VAL A 19 10.60 17.70 2.00
CA VAL A 19 10.35 16.29 2.39
C VAL A 19 9.00 15.80 1.88
N LEU A 20 7.97 16.63 2.01
CA LEU A 20 6.65 16.31 1.51
C LEU A 20 6.68 16.18 -0.02
N ARG A 21 7.21 17.17 -0.75
CA ARG A 21 7.18 17.19 -2.22
C ARG A 21 8.03 16.13 -2.91
N GLU A 22 9.20 15.79 -2.38
CA GLU A 22 10.13 14.86 -3.04
C GLU A 22 9.69 13.40 -2.92
N SER A 23 8.93 13.06 -1.87
CA SER A 23 8.48 11.69 -1.64
C SER A 23 7.22 11.38 -2.44
N ILE A 24 7.28 10.34 -3.29
CA ILE A 24 6.15 9.83 -4.08
C ILE A 24 5.00 9.37 -3.17
N VAL A 25 5.33 8.58 -2.16
CA VAL A 25 4.46 8.29 -1.02
C VAL A 25 5.24 8.77 0.18
N SER A 26 4.84 9.92 0.72
CA SER A 26 5.52 10.53 1.83
C SER A 26 5.12 9.85 3.14
N ALA A 27 5.68 10.34 4.25
CA ALA A 27 5.24 9.92 5.56
C ALA A 27 3.76 10.21 5.83
N THR A 28 3.13 11.11 5.07
CA THR A 28 1.71 11.48 5.18
C THR A 28 0.79 10.76 4.19
N GLY A 29 1.32 9.89 3.32
CA GLY A 29 0.55 9.25 2.24
C GLY A 29 0.91 9.81 0.87
N LEU A 30 0.00 9.72 -0.10
CA LEU A 30 0.16 10.41 -1.38
C LEU A 30 0.05 11.92 -1.17
N ASN A 31 0.91 12.71 -1.82
CA ASN A 31 0.80 14.18 -1.75
C ASN A 31 -0.51 14.64 -2.39
N GLU A 32 -1.16 15.65 -1.79
CA GLU A 32 -2.45 16.23 -2.22
C GLU A 32 -2.49 16.66 -3.71
N GLY A 33 -1.33 16.90 -4.34
CA GLY A 33 -1.22 17.25 -5.76
C GLY A 33 -1.06 16.08 -6.73
N SER A 34 -0.95 14.84 -6.25
CA SER A 34 -0.65 13.65 -7.05
C SER A 34 -1.68 12.55 -6.79
N LEU A 35 -2.83 12.74 -7.43
CA LEU A 35 -4.02 11.88 -7.39
C LEU A 35 -3.79 10.48 -7.99
N GLN A 36 -2.76 10.35 -8.84
CA GLN A 36 -2.31 9.10 -9.45
C GLN A 36 -0.85 9.29 -9.87
N ILE A 37 0.01 8.32 -9.55
CA ILE A 37 1.43 8.34 -9.96
C ILE A 37 1.75 7.10 -10.78
N GLY A 38 2.15 7.31 -12.02
CA GLY A 38 2.69 6.28 -12.89
C GLY A 38 4.21 6.32 -12.93
N ILE A 39 4.86 5.23 -12.51
CA ILE A 39 6.31 5.06 -12.63
C ILE A 39 6.58 4.06 -13.75
N LYS A 40 7.35 4.48 -14.76
CA LYS A 40 7.83 3.60 -15.84
C LYS A 40 9.13 2.91 -15.37
N GLY A 41 9.18 1.60 -15.56
CA GLY A 41 10.33 0.77 -15.25
C GLY A 41 11.15 0.45 -16.50
N ASP A 42 11.55 -0.82 -16.60
CA ASP A 42 12.37 -1.35 -17.69
C ASP A 42 11.61 -1.36 -19.04
N PRO A 43 12.05 -0.58 -20.05
CA PRO A 43 11.40 -0.52 -21.37
C PRO A 43 11.27 -1.88 -22.06
N SER A 44 12.20 -2.82 -21.82
CA SER A 44 12.15 -4.14 -22.46
C SER A 44 10.89 -4.92 -22.09
N LEU A 45 10.35 -4.71 -20.88
CA LEU A 45 9.10 -5.32 -20.45
C LEU A 45 7.90 -4.73 -21.22
N ARG A 46 7.94 -3.43 -21.51
CA ARG A 46 6.91 -2.73 -22.31
C ARG A 46 6.95 -3.19 -23.76
N GLU A 47 8.13 -3.19 -24.36
CA GLU A 47 8.37 -3.54 -25.77
C GLU A 47 7.97 -4.99 -26.08
N THR A 48 8.24 -5.91 -25.15
CA THR A 48 7.91 -7.34 -25.30
C THR A 48 6.53 -7.72 -24.77
N THR A 49 5.69 -6.77 -24.36
CA THR A 49 4.38 -7.07 -23.73
C THR A 49 3.53 -7.98 -24.62
N LEU A 50 3.44 -7.66 -25.91
CA LEU A 50 2.61 -8.39 -26.88
C LEU A 50 3.20 -9.74 -27.29
N ASP A 51 4.52 -9.92 -27.15
CA ASP A 51 5.21 -11.17 -27.50
C ASP A 51 5.12 -12.21 -26.37
N ARG A 52 4.89 -11.76 -25.14
CA ARG A 52 4.91 -12.61 -23.94
C ARG A 52 3.56 -13.24 -23.67
N LYS A 53 3.49 -14.56 -23.88
CA LYS A 53 2.31 -15.35 -23.50
C LYS A 53 2.05 -15.31 -21.99
N ARG A 54 0.80 -15.05 -21.61
CA ARG A 54 0.31 -15.20 -20.23
C ARG A 54 0.11 -16.69 -19.92
N TYR A 55 0.57 -17.11 -18.74
CA TYR A 55 0.28 -18.43 -18.18
C TYR A 55 -0.45 -18.24 -16.85
N GLU A 56 -1.35 -19.18 -16.52
CA GLU A 56 -1.96 -19.25 -15.20
C GLU A 56 -0.91 -19.59 -14.13
N SER A 57 -0.89 -18.79 -13.07
CA SER A 57 -0.16 -19.05 -11.84
C SER A 57 -0.97 -19.94 -10.89
N PRO A 58 -0.34 -20.51 -9.85
CA PRO A 58 -1.07 -21.19 -8.78
C PRO A 58 -2.11 -20.29 -8.10
N LEU A 59 -1.80 -18.99 -7.94
CA LEU A 59 -2.74 -18.02 -7.35
C LEU A 59 -3.96 -17.81 -8.25
N ASP A 60 -3.81 -17.79 -9.58
CA ASP A 60 -4.96 -17.62 -10.49
C ASP A 60 -6.03 -18.69 -10.27
N LYS A 61 -5.59 -19.95 -10.10
CA LYS A 61 -6.47 -21.12 -9.92
C LYS A 61 -7.30 -21.08 -8.65
N VAL A 62 -6.83 -20.36 -7.64
CA VAL A 62 -7.47 -20.28 -6.32
C VAL A 62 -7.97 -18.88 -5.98
N PHE A 63 -7.88 -17.93 -6.92
CA PHE A 63 -8.14 -16.52 -6.60
C PHE A 63 -9.60 -16.29 -6.18
N GLU A 64 -10.56 -16.84 -6.93
CA GLU A 64 -11.99 -16.68 -6.62
C GLU A 64 -12.37 -17.08 -5.19
N PRO A 65 -12.07 -18.32 -4.71
CA PRO A 65 -12.37 -18.69 -3.33
C PRO A 65 -11.47 -17.98 -2.31
N LEU A 66 -10.33 -17.42 -2.72
CA LEU A 66 -9.41 -16.69 -1.85
C LEU A 66 -9.89 -15.27 -1.54
N VAL A 67 -10.66 -14.61 -2.42
CA VAL A 67 -11.08 -13.21 -2.23
C VAL A 67 -11.75 -12.97 -0.88
N GLU A 68 -12.68 -13.83 -0.47
CA GLU A 68 -13.38 -13.70 0.81
C GLU A 68 -12.45 -13.87 2.02
N ASN A 69 -11.39 -14.66 1.90
CA ASN A 69 -10.38 -14.79 2.95
C ASN A 69 -9.47 -13.56 2.99
N LEU A 70 -9.14 -12.96 1.85
CA LEU A 70 -8.37 -11.70 1.82
C LEU A 70 -9.18 -10.55 2.42
N LEU A 71 -10.49 -10.51 2.18
CA LEU A 71 -11.41 -9.58 2.84
C LEU A 71 -11.44 -9.79 4.35
N GLU A 72 -11.58 -11.04 4.79
CA GLU A 72 -11.53 -11.41 6.21
C GLU A 72 -10.22 -10.91 6.86
N LEU A 73 -9.06 -11.15 6.24
CA LEU A 73 -7.77 -10.68 6.72
C LEU A 73 -7.72 -9.16 6.89
N MET A 74 -8.20 -8.42 5.89
CA MET A 74 -8.14 -6.96 5.85
C MET A 74 -9.20 -6.29 6.73
N ILE A 75 -10.34 -6.93 6.97
CA ILE A 75 -11.46 -6.33 7.70
C ILE A 75 -11.53 -6.83 9.14
N ASN A 76 -11.53 -8.15 9.35
CA ASN A 76 -11.82 -8.80 10.63
C ASN A 76 -10.58 -9.41 11.32
N ARG A 77 -9.38 -9.15 10.79
CA ARG A 77 -8.09 -9.55 11.38
C ARG A 77 -7.15 -8.35 11.47
N GLY A 78 -5.99 -8.57 12.08
CA GLY A 78 -4.98 -7.53 12.31
C GLY A 78 -4.22 -7.05 11.06
N THR A 79 -4.46 -7.63 9.88
CA THR A 79 -3.75 -7.26 8.65
C THR A 79 -4.16 -5.85 8.21
N TYR A 80 -3.18 -4.96 8.09
CA TYR A 80 -3.39 -3.58 7.61
C TYR A 80 -2.78 -3.31 6.24
N ARG A 81 -1.81 -4.14 5.83
CA ARG A 81 -1.22 -4.10 4.50
C ARG A 81 -1.18 -5.50 3.92
N LEU A 82 -1.61 -5.62 2.68
CA LEU A 82 -1.71 -6.86 1.94
C LEU A 82 -1.04 -6.69 0.58
N TYR A 83 -0.12 -7.58 0.26
CA TYR A 83 0.46 -7.73 -1.07
C TYR A 83 0.01 -9.05 -1.68
N ILE A 84 -0.39 -9.03 -2.95
CA ILE A 84 -0.81 -10.19 -3.73
C ILE A 84 0.06 -10.27 -4.98
N GLY A 85 0.87 -11.30 -5.12
CA GLY A 85 1.77 -11.51 -6.25
C GLY A 85 1.30 -12.63 -7.18
N PHE A 86 0.56 -12.29 -8.25
CA PHE A 86 0.17 -13.27 -9.28
C PHE A 86 1.36 -13.88 -10.01
N ASN A 87 2.48 -13.17 -10.12
CA ASN A 87 3.68 -13.71 -10.75
C ASN A 87 4.51 -14.63 -9.83
N SER A 88 4.29 -14.62 -8.52
CA SER A 88 5.04 -15.42 -7.55
C SER A 88 4.17 -16.43 -6.77
N GLY A 89 2.85 -16.30 -6.84
CA GLY A 89 1.92 -17.10 -6.03
C GLY A 89 1.96 -16.77 -4.53
N GLU A 90 2.61 -15.67 -4.16
CA GLU A 90 2.81 -15.25 -2.78
C GLU A 90 1.76 -14.22 -2.35
N VAL A 91 1.38 -14.29 -1.09
CA VAL A 91 0.63 -13.24 -0.40
C VAL A 91 1.47 -12.80 0.79
N ARG A 92 1.70 -11.49 0.93
CA ARG A 92 2.44 -10.95 2.06
C ARG A 92 1.53 -10.08 2.92
N THR A 93 1.64 -10.20 4.23
CA THR A 93 0.80 -9.49 5.18
C THR A 93 1.67 -8.69 6.15
N ASN A 94 1.19 -7.51 6.55
CA ASN A 94 1.69 -6.81 7.72
C ASN A 94 0.53 -6.63 8.70
N SER A 95 0.80 -6.95 9.96
CA SER A 95 -0.21 -7.01 11.02
C SER A 95 0.08 -5.96 12.10
N ILE A 96 -0.97 -5.38 12.68
CA ILE A 96 -0.82 -4.47 13.82
C ILE A 96 -0.24 -5.17 15.06
N PHE A 97 -0.31 -6.50 15.13
CA PHE A 97 0.24 -7.29 16.24
C PHE A 97 1.76 -7.48 16.15
N ASP A 98 2.36 -7.32 14.96
CA ASP A 98 3.81 -7.25 14.75
C ASP A 98 4.12 -6.23 13.65
N PRO A 99 4.01 -4.92 13.93
CA PRO A 99 4.04 -3.86 12.92
C PRO A 99 5.42 -3.67 12.27
N LEU A 100 6.45 -4.31 12.81
CA LEU A 100 7.82 -4.22 12.30
C LEU A 100 8.19 -5.42 11.40
N ARG A 101 7.28 -6.37 11.19
CA ARG A 101 7.53 -7.55 10.36
C ARG A 101 6.51 -7.71 9.24
N GLN A 102 6.94 -8.44 8.22
CA GLN A 102 6.12 -8.89 7.12
C GLN A 102 6.11 -10.41 7.13
N GLU A 103 4.92 -11.01 7.03
CA GLU A 103 4.75 -12.45 6.87
C GLU A 103 4.51 -12.77 5.39
N ILE A 104 4.94 -13.95 4.95
CA ILE A 104 4.83 -14.43 3.56
C ILE A 104 4.13 -15.78 3.58
N HIS A 105 3.09 -15.90 2.76
CA HIS A 105 2.25 -17.09 2.68
C HIS A 105 2.11 -17.52 1.21
N ALA A 106 2.03 -18.82 0.97
CA ALA A 106 1.57 -19.32 -0.32
C ALA A 106 0.06 -19.07 -0.45
N ALA A 107 -0.37 -18.52 -1.58
CA ALA A 107 -1.78 -18.21 -1.84
C ALA A 107 -2.73 -19.39 -1.57
N GLU A 108 -2.35 -20.59 -2.00
CA GLU A 108 -3.13 -21.82 -1.83
C GLU A 108 -3.41 -22.17 -0.36
N LYS A 109 -2.51 -21.79 0.56
CA LYS A 109 -2.70 -22.02 2.00
C LYS A 109 -3.73 -21.08 2.60
N LEU A 110 -3.85 -19.86 2.06
CA LEU A 110 -4.81 -18.87 2.54
C LEU A 110 -6.25 -19.17 2.14
N VAL A 111 -6.49 -20.16 1.27
CA VAL A 111 -7.84 -20.67 0.97
C VAL A 111 -8.42 -21.46 2.15
N ASP A 112 -7.57 -22.11 2.94
CA ASP A 112 -7.98 -22.90 4.11
C ASP A 112 -8.35 -21.98 5.29
N LYS A 113 -9.64 -21.94 5.66
CA LYS A 113 -10.12 -21.19 6.81
C LYS A 113 -9.42 -21.57 8.11
N ALA A 114 -9.10 -22.85 8.31
CA ALA A 114 -8.40 -23.28 9.51
C ALA A 114 -6.95 -22.74 9.56
N TYR A 115 -6.32 -22.51 8.41
CA TYR A 115 -5.05 -21.78 8.34
C TYR A 115 -5.25 -20.33 8.78
N ILE A 116 -6.28 -19.65 8.27
CA ILE A 116 -6.59 -18.28 8.66
C ILE A 116 -6.78 -18.16 10.18
N ASP A 117 -7.62 -19.01 10.77
CA ASP A 117 -7.94 -18.93 12.20
C ASP A 117 -6.74 -19.23 13.12
N ARG A 118 -5.77 -20.04 12.68
CA ARG A 118 -4.56 -20.32 13.45
C ARG A 118 -3.53 -19.20 13.38
N HIS A 119 -3.41 -18.54 12.24
CA HIS A 119 -2.30 -17.62 11.96
C HIS A 119 -2.69 -16.14 12.13
N PHE A 120 -3.98 -15.81 12.04
CA PHE A 120 -4.46 -14.42 12.06
C PHE A 120 -5.48 -14.23 13.20
N PRO A 121 -5.09 -13.55 14.30
CA PRO A 121 -6.00 -13.30 15.41
C PRO A 121 -7.21 -12.43 14.98
N PRO A 122 -8.43 -12.78 15.42
CA PRO A 122 -9.63 -11.96 15.16
C PRO A 122 -9.56 -10.63 15.89
N ILE A 123 -9.92 -9.56 15.20
CA ILE A 123 -10.09 -8.21 15.76
C ILE A 123 -11.04 -7.42 14.86
N SER A 124 -11.89 -6.58 15.45
CA SER A 124 -12.79 -5.73 14.66
C SER A 124 -12.00 -4.71 13.83
N PHE A 125 -12.62 -4.19 12.78
CA PHE A 125 -12.01 -3.13 11.98
C PHE A 125 -11.69 -1.90 12.84
N ASP A 126 -12.64 -1.47 13.68
CA ASP A 126 -12.50 -0.28 14.53
C ASP A 126 -11.40 -0.44 15.59
N ASP A 127 -11.34 -1.59 16.26
CA ASP A 127 -10.27 -1.88 17.23
C ASP A 127 -8.90 -1.93 16.54
N LYS A 128 -8.85 -2.43 15.30
CA LYS A 128 -7.61 -2.41 14.50
C LYS A 128 -7.18 -0.97 14.19
N ILE A 129 -8.11 -0.09 13.80
CA ILE A 129 -7.82 1.33 13.57
C ILE A 129 -7.34 2.00 14.86
N GLN A 130 -8.01 1.73 15.98
CA GLN A 130 -7.60 2.25 17.28
C GLN A 130 -6.18 1.77 17.64
N GLY A 131 -5.87 0.48 17.44
CA GLY A 131 -4.53 -0.06 17.65
C GLY A 131 -3.46 0.63 16.81
N MET A 132 -3.75 1.01 15.56
CA MET A 132 -2.84 1.82 14.75
C MET A 132 -2.60 3.21 15.37
N ARG A 133 -3.65 3.88 15.85
CA ARG A 133 -3.53 5.18 16.54
C ARG A 133 -2.64 5.06 17.77
N ASP A 134 -2.85 4.01 18.57
CA ASP A 134 -2.09 3.74 19.79
C ASP A 134 -0.60 3.47 19.50
N ILE A 135 -0.30 2.71 18.44
CA ILE A 135 1.09 2.47 18.00
C ILE A 135 1.77 3.79 17.61
N TYR A 136 1.08 4.65 16.85
CA TYR A 136 1.65 5.94 16.46
C TYR A 136 1.81 6.89 17.64
N GLU A 137 0.87 6.92 18.58
CA GLU A 137 0.97 7.73 19.79
C GLU A 137 2.12 7.24 20.70
N SER A 138 2.31 5.91 20.78
CA SER A 138 3.45 5.32 21.49
C SER A 138 4.80 5.76 20.91
N ILE A 139 4.90 5.84 19.57
CA ILE A 139 6.12 6.36 18.92
C ILE A 139 6.30 7.84 19.28
N LYS A 140 5.25 8.66 19.15
CA LYS A 140 5.27 10.11 19.38
C LYS A 140 5.63 10.49 20.81
N THR A 141 5.21 9.68 21.79
CA THR A 141 5.51 9.89 23.23
C THR A 141 6.84 9.28 23.67
N SER A 142 7.54 8.57 22.77
CA SER A 142 8.82 7.94 23.09
C SER A 142 9.98 8.92 23.10
N LYS A 143 11.03 8.63 23.87
CA LYS A 143 12.31 9.35 23.85
C LYS A 143 13.02 9.30 22.49
N LEU A 144 12.63 8.37 21.61
CA LEU A 144 13.16 8.31 20.25
C LEU A 144 12.64 9.49 19.43
N PHE A 145 11.37 9.85 19.61
CA PHE A 145 10.75 10.96 18.88
C PHE A 145 11.44 12.29 19.19
N ASP A 146 11.90 12.50 20.43
CA ASP A 146 12.65 13.69 20.83
C ASP A 146 13.92 13.92 20.00
N LYS A 147 14.52 12.86 19.46
CA LYS A 147 15.73 12.92 18.62
C LYS A 147 15.45 13.28 17.17
N MET A 148 14.19 13.31 16.73
CA MET A 148 13.84 13.67 15.36
C MET A 148 13.99 15.18 15.12
N PRO A 149 14.36 15.61 13.89
CA PRO A 149 14.34 17.02 13.50
C PRO A 149 12.95 17.66 13.68
N GLY A 150 12.90 18.96 13.95
CA GLY A 150 11.66 19.71 14.20
C GLY A 150 10.64 19.58 13.05
N TYR A 151 11.09 19.78 11.82
CA TYR A 151 10.26 19.63 10.62
C TYR A 151 9.64 18.22 10.49
N TRP A 152 10.37 17.16 10.88
CA TRP A 152 9.84 15.79 10.90
C TRP A 152 8.79 15.57 11.99
N LYS A 153 8.99 16.17 13.17
CA LYS A 153 8.01 16.14 14.26
C LYS A 153 6.71 16.82 13.82
N ASN A 154 6.81 17.95 13.13
CA ASN A 154 5.67 18.68 12.57
C ASN A 154 4.89 17.82 11.57
N ILE A 155 5.58 17.20 10.61
CA ILE A 155 4.98 16.29 9.62
C ILE A 155 4.21 15.16 10.31
N ILE A 156 4.84 14.50 11.28
CA ILE A 156 4.23 13.36 11.99
C ILE A 156 3.03 13.81 12.83
N ALA A 157 3.13 14.95 13.51
CA ALA A 157 2.05 15.51 14.32
C ALA A 157 0.84 15.90 13.46
N LYS A 158 1.08 16.61 12.34
CA LYS A 158 0.02 16.96 11.36
C LYS A 158 -0.68 15.71 10.87
N ARG A 159 0.08 14.73 10.37
CA ARG A 159 -0.46 13.44 9.91
C ARG A 159 -1.29 12.76 10.99
N HIS A 160 -0.77 12.61 12.20
CA HIS A 160 -1.48 11.89 13.26
C HIS A 160 -2.85 12.52 13.55
N ASN A 161 -2.95 13.86 13.49
CA ASN A 161 -4.18 14.59 13.76
C ASN A 161 -5.19 14.53 12.62
N THR A 162 -4.74 14.39 11.36
CA THR A 162 -5.59 14.39 10.17
C THR A 162 -5.72 13.01 9.52
N TRP A 163 -5.17 11.97 10.14
CA TRP A 163 -5.12 10.63 9.57
C TRP A 163 -6.48 9.97 9.59
N GLU A 164 -6.93 9.59 8.40
CA GLU A 164 -8.08 8.72 8.15
C GLU A 164 -7.60 7.43 7.45
N PRO A 165 -8.09 6.26 7.88
CA PRO A 165 -7.80 5.00 7.21
C PRO A 165 -8.67 4.80 5.98
N MET A 166 -8.22 3.93 5.08
CA MET A 166 -9.08 3.35 4.04
C MET A 166 -10.33 2.73 4.67
N THR A 167 -11.50 2.96 4.08
CA THR A 167 -12.78 2.41 4.56
C THR A 167 -12.96 0.93 4.21
N CYS A 168 -13.85 0.24 4.95
CA CYS A 168 -14.20 -1.15 4.64
C CYS A 168 -14.76 -1.33 3.23
N ASP A 169 -15.51 -0.35 2.71
CA ASP A 169 -16.13 -0.45 1.38
C ASP A 169 -15.11 -0.21 0.27
N GLU A 170 -14.14 0.70 0.46
CA GLU A 170 -12.99 0.83 -0.43
C GLU A 170 -12.20 -0.48 -0.50
N VAL A 171 -11.88 -1.10 0.64
CA VAL A 171 -11.20 -2.40 0.69
C VAL A 171 -11.97 -3.46 -0.11
N LYS A 172 -13.30 -3.54 0.06
CA LYS A 172 -14.16 -4.49 -0.69
C LYS A 172 -14.12 -4.22 -2.20
N ASN A 173 -14.25 -2.95 -2.59
CA ASN A 173 -14.28 -2.56 -3.99
C ASN A 173 -12.93 -2.87 -4.67
N ILE A 174 -11.81 -2.54 -4.02
CA ILE A 174 -10.46 -2.84 -4.51
C ILE A 174 -10.26 -4.36 -4.65
N LEU A 175 -10.65 -5.18 -3.67
CA LEU A 175 -10.44 -6.63 -3.76
C LEU A 175 -11.28 -7.27 -4.88
N ARG A 176 -12.49 -6.76 -5.13
CA ARG A 176 -13.38 -7.25 -6.21
C ARG A 176 -12.88 -6.89 -7.60
N SER A 177 -12.25 -5.72 -7.78
CA SER A 177 -11.74 -5.28 -9.09
C SER A 177 -10.46 -6.01 -9.51
N ILE A 178 -9.73 -6.66 -8.59
CA ILE A 178 -8.47 -7.34 -8.90
C ILE A 178 -8.63 -8.37 -10.02
N LYS A 179 -9.70 -9.17 -10.01
CA LYS A 179 -9.92 -10.20 -11.04
C LYS A 179 -10.06 -9.58 -12.43
N VAL A 180 -10.80 -8.47 -12.52
CA VAL A 180 -10.98 -7.71 -13.76
C VAL A 180 -9.63 -7.28 -14.33
N MET A 181 -8.79 -6.65 -13.50
CA MET A 181 -7.46 -6.20 -13.91
C MET A 181 -6.50 -7.37 -14.23
N ARG A 182 -6.67 -8.50 -13.55
CA ARG A 182 -5.86 -9.70 -13.76
C ARG A 182 -6.21 -10.42 -15.07
N ASP A 183 -7.43 -10.28 -15.55
CA ASP A 183 -7.95 -10.95 -16.75
C ASP A 183 -7.81 -10.13 -18.03
N LEU A 184 -7.33 -8.88 -17.94
CA LEU A 184 -7.03 -8.07 -19.12
C LEU A 184 -6.10 -8.83 -20.09
N PRO A 185 -6.40 -8.85 -21.41
CA PRO A 185 -5.70 -9.71 -22.35
C PRO A 185 -4.22 -9.31 -22.54
N ASP A 186 -3.97 -8.02 -22.82
CA ASP A 186 -2.65 -7.52 -23.17
C ASP A 186 -1.92 -6.92 -21.96
N PHE A 187 -2.64 -6.24 -21.07
CA PHE A 187 -2.09 -5.50 -19.94
C PHE A 187 -2.67 -6.00 -18.61
N TYR A 188 -2.24 -7.18 -18.16
CA TYR A 188 -2.75 -7.79 -16.93
C TYR A 188 -1.96 -7.42 -15.68
N LEU A 189 -2.67 -7.37 -14.55
CA LEU A 189 -2.09 -7.19 -13.22
C LEU A 189 -1.11 -8.34 -12.87
N ARG A 190 0.08 -7.98 -12.41
CA ARG A 190 1.09 -8.92 -11.88
C ARG A 190 1.14 -8.93 -10.37
N ASN A 191 0.98 -7.78 -9.74
CA ASN A 191 0.83 -7.68 -8.31
C ASN A 191 0.09 -6.41 -7.90
N ILE A 192 -0.45 -6.46 -6.68
CA ILE A 192 -1.11 -5.35 -6.03
C ILE A 192 -0.75 -5.31 -4.55
N THR A 193 -0.54 -4.11 -4.03
CA THR A 193 -0.47 -3.83 -2.59
C THR A 193 -1.64 -2.94 -2.20
N ILE A 194 -2.33 -3.31 -1.13
CA ILE A 194 -3.38 -2.51 -0.49
C ILE A 194 -2.88 -2.17 0.91
N CYS A 195 -2.96 -0.89 1.31
CA CYS A 195 -2.49 -0.44 2.62
C CYS A 195 -3.55 0.47 3.26
N ILE A 196 -4.23 -0.05 4.29
CA ILE A 196 -5.28 0.68 5.03
C ILE A 196 -4.70 1.94 5.68
N VAL A 197 -3.52 1.82 6.30
CA VAL A 197 -2.87 2.92 7.03
C VAL A 197 -2.48 4.09 6.12
N GLN A 198 -2.15 3.84 4.86
CA GLN A 198 -1.68 4.89 3.96
C GLN A 198 -2.74 5.31 2.94
N ASP A 199 -3.94 4.77 3.05
CA ASP A 199 -4.99 4.87 2.04
C ASP A 199 -4.46 4.65 0.61
N LEU A 200 -3.70 3.56 0.42
CA LEU A 200 -2.87 3.37 -0.76
C LEU A 200 -3.14 2.06 -1.48
N VAL A 201 -3.30 2.15 -2.79
CA VAL A 201 -3.28 1.02 -3.73
C VAL A 201 -2.10 1.17 -4.69
N ARG A 202 -1.21 0.18 -4.69
CA ARG A 202 -0.08 0.10 -5.61
C ARG A 202 -0.24 -1.10 -6.52
N MET A 203 -0.27 -0.89 -7.82
CA MET A 203 -0.45 -1.94 -8.82
C MET A 203 0.75 -1.99 -9.76
N GLN A 204 1.13 -3.20 -10.16
CA GLN A 204 2.13 -3.41 -11.20
C GLN A 204 1.54 -4.33 -12.27
N PHE A 205 1.64 -3.89 -13.52
CA PHE A 205 1.18 -4.64 -14.68
C PHE A 205 2.33 -5.42 -15.31
N ASN A 206 2.03 -6.19 -16.35
CA ASN A 206 3.03 -6.90 -17.15
C ASN A 206 3.85 -5.96 -18.05
N CYS A 207 3.28 -4.83 -18.47
CA CYS A 207 4.06 -3.69 -18.94
C CYS A 207 4.75 -3.05 -17.73
N ASP A 208 5.91 -2.45 -17.95
CA ASP A 208 6.81 -1.86 -16.93
C ASP A 208 6.21 -0.76 -16.04
N GLY A 209 4.90 -0.51 -16.10
CA GLY A 209 4.20 0.50 -15.33
C GLY A 209 3.86 0.04 -13.91
N THR A 210 4.31 0.84 -12.93
CA THR A 210 3.76 0.84 -11.57
C THR A 210 2.77 1.99 -11.46
N GLN A 211 1.54 1.70 -11.01
CA GLN A 211 0.51 2.70 -10.70
C GLN A 211 0.36 2.79 -9.18
N ILE A 212 0.32 4.00 -8.64
CA ILE A 212 0.14 4.29 -7.22
C ILE A 212 -1.02 5.27 -7.10
N ILE A 213 -2.06 4.90 -6.36
CA ILE A 213 -3.36 5.58 -6.32
C ILE A 213 -3.88 5.58 -4.88
N SER A 214 -4.59 6.64 -4.48
CA SER A 214 -5.31 6.64 -3.20
C SER A 214 -6.56 5.75 -3.30
N ALA A 215 -7.12 5.27 -2.18
CA ALA A 215 -8.32 4.45 -2.27
C ALA A 215 -9.53 5.26 -2.72
N GLU A 216 -9.63 6.51 -2.27
CA GLU A 216 -10.71 7.43 -2.68
C GLU A 216 -10.80 7.57 -4.22
N ASN A 217 -9.66 7.69 -4.91
CA ASN A 217 -9.62 7.86 -6.36
C ASN A 217 -9.57 6.54 -7.13
N TYR A 218 -9.47 5.42 -6.43
CA TYR A 218 -9.31 4.10 -7.04
C TYR A 218 -10.50 3.75 -7.95
N GLN A 219 -11.72 4.04 -7.50
CA GLN A 219 -12.93 3.71 -8.25
C GLN A 219 -12.98 4.47 -9.59
N LYS A 220 -12.70 5.78 -9.56
CA LYS A 220 -12.60 6.60 -10.76
C LYS A 220 -11.53 6.10 -11.72
N PHE A 221 -10.35 5.72 -11.20
CA PHE A 221 -9.30 5.14 -12.02
C PHE A 221 -9.77 3.86 -12.74
N ILE A 222 -10.50 2.99 -12.05
CA ILE A 222 -11.06 1.78 -12.65
C ILE A 222 -12.06 2.14 -13.76
N GLU A 223 -12.97 3.08 -13.52
CA GLU A 223 -13.95 3.52 -14.52
C GLU A 223 -13.30 4.17 -15.76
N ASP A 224 -12.22 4.92 -15.57
CA ASP A 224 -11.52 5.60 -16.66
C ASP A 224 -10.63 4.67 -17.51
N ASN A 225 -10.19 3.53 -16.94
CA ASN A 225 -9.14 2.69 -17.55
C ASN A 225 -9.54 1.23 -17.79
N MET A 226 -10.66 0.77 -17.24
CA MET A 226 -11.15 -0.60 -17.41
C MET A 226 -12.38 -0.62 -18.32
N PRO A 227 -12.52 -1.67 -19.17
CA PRO A 227 -13.66 -1.83 -20.07
C PRO A 227 -14.97 -2.17 -19.35
#